data_AF-A0A1G9I505-F1
#
_entry.id   AF-A0A1G9I505-F1
#
_cell.length_a   1.000
_cell.length_b   1.000
_cell.length_c   1.000
_cell.angle_alpha   90.00
_cell.angle_beta   90.00
_cell.angle_gamma   90.00
#
_symmetry.space_group_name_H-M   'P 1'
#
loop_
_entity.id
_entity.type
_entity.pdbx_description
1 polymer ?
#
loop_
_entity_poly.entity_id
_entity_poly.type
_entity_poly.pdbx_seq_one_letter_code
_entity_poly.pdbx_strand_id
1 'polypeptide(L)'
;MTNVPYYAQWESPELIDDFLSGRRRPRDDPRWQDSGARSANEYETWARHVCGLACLKMAIAHFTGSVYPIFRLLERAIQHGAYVERDGEIKGMIYAPATQLLREEFGLQATVHTAVEMHELTKHLDGDALFVASVHPGIRRPEVEPPARGGHLVLITQATRDALRFHNPSGVERATQQDATLTPAVFARFFAGRGIRLAPG
;
A
#
# COMPACT_ATOMS: atom_id res chain seq x y z
N MET A 1 -9.62 14.61 -12.60
CA MET A 1 -9.63 13.52 -11.61
C MET A 1 -8.54 12.54 -11.99
N THR A 2 -7.53 12.36 -11.14
CA THR A 2 -6.47 11.36 -11.34
C THR A 2 -7.08 9.97 -11.16
N ASN A 3 -7.19 9.22 -12.25
CA ASN A 3 -7.72 7.85 -12.24
C ASN A 3 -6.57 6.88 -11.92
N VAL A 4 -6.17 6.82 -10.65
CA VAL A 4 -5.18 5.84 -10.17
C VAL A 4 -5.85 4.47 -10.18
N PRO A 5 -5.24 3.43 -10.77
CA PRO A 5 -5.81 2.09 -10.76
C PRO A 5 -5.73 1.49 -9.35
N TYR A 6 -6.73 0.69 -8.98
CA TYR A 6 -6.74 -0.02 -7.71
C TYR A 6 -6.23 -1.46 -7.86
N TYR A 7 -5.29 -1.85 -7.01
CA TYR A 7 -4.85 -3.23 -6.83
C TYR A 7 -4.77 -3.53 -5.33
N ALA A 8 -5.45 -4.58 -4.89
CA ALA A 8 -5.34 -5.07 -3.52
C ALA A 8 -4.03 -5.84 -3.30
N GLN A 9 -3.67 -6.07 -2.03
CA GLN A 9 -2.51 -6.92 -1.69
C GLN A 9 -2.83 -8.42 -1.79
N TRP A 10 -4.12 -8.77 -1.79
CA TRP A 10 -4.61 -10.09 -2.20
C TRP A 10 -5.27 -9.98 -3.58
N GLU A 11 -5.20 -11.04 -4.39
CA GLU A 11 -5.69 -10.98 -5.78
C GLU A 11 -7.21 -11.08 -5.86
N SER A 12 -7.86 -11.59 -4.80
CA SER A 12 -9.31 -11.51 -4.61
C SER A 12 -9.72 -10.49 -3.54
N PRO A 13 -9.97 -9.20 -3.90
CA PRO A 13 -10.36 -8.16 -2.95
C PRO A 13 -11.60 -8.47 -2.12
N GLU A 14 -12.58 -9.17 -2.69
CA GLU A 14 -13.82 -9.57 -2.01
C GLU A 14 -13.61 -10.62 -0.92
N LEU A 15 -12.46 -11.30 -0.89
CA LEU A 15 -12.12 -12.32 0.10
C LEU A 15 -11.20 -11.81 1.21
N ILE A 16 -10.83 -10.53 1.20
CA ILE A 16 -9.86 -9.96 2.16
C ILE A 16 -10.31 -10.14 3.62
N ASP A 17 -11.60 -9.93 3.92
CA ASP A 17 -12.11 -10.12 5.28
C ASP A 17 -11.99 -11.59 5.73
N ASP A 18 -12.18 -12.55 4.82
CA ASP A 18 -11.99 -13.98 5.10
C ASP A 18 -10.53 -14.34 5.36
N PHE A 19 -9.60 -13.76 4.61
CA PHE A 19 -8.15 -13.98 4.81
C PHE A 19 -7.64 -13.36 6.12
N LEU A 20 -8.16 -12.19 6.49
CA LEU A 20 -7.82 -11.49 7.72
C LEU A 20 -8.43 -12.16 8.95
N SER A 21 -9.67 -12.63 8.85
CA SER A 21 -10.37 -13.35 9.95
C SER A 21 -9.91 -14.80 10.12
N GLY A 22 -9.19 -15.36 9.13
CA GLY A 22 -8.76 -16.75 9.13
C GLY A 22 -9.84 -17.74 8.70
N ARG A 23 -11.02 -17.27 8.27
CA ARG A 23 -12.07 -18.12 7.67
C ARG A 23 -11.59 -18.80 6.39
N ARG A 24 -10.65 -18.17 5.68
CA ARG A 24 -9.98 -18.71 4.49
C ARG A 24 -8.49 -18.49 4.59
N ARG A 25 -7.69 -19.42 4.07
CA ARG A 25 -6.25 -19.23 3.95
C ARG A 25 -5.92 -18.51 2.64
N PRO A 26 -4.90 -17.64 2.59
CA PRO A 26 -4.54 -16.98 1.33
C PRO A 26 -4.12 -17.97 0.22
N ARG A 27 -3.56 -19.14 0.55
CA ARG A 27 -3.30 -20.21 -0.43
C ARG A 27 -4.55 -20.70 -1.18
N ASP A 28 -5.73 -20.45 -0.61
CA ASP A 28 -7.05 -20.80 -1.17
C ASP A 28 -7.72 -19.60 -1.87
N ASP A 29 -6.98 -18.51 -2.12
CA ASP A 29 -7.41 -17.42 -2.99
C ASP A 29 -7.53 -17.95 -4.44
N PRO A 30 -8.72 -17.95 -5.07
CA PRO A 30 -8.89 -18.49 -6.42
C PRO A 30 -8.03 -17.76 -7.47
N ARG A 31 -7.58 -16.54 -7.17
CA ARG A 31 -6.78 -15.69 -8.06
C ARG A 31 -5.31 -15.58 -7.63
N TRP A 32 -4.83 -16.41 -6.70
CA TRP A 32 -3.43 -16.32 -6.24
C TRP A 32 -2.41 -16.37 -7.38
N GLN A 33 -2.71 -17.04 -8.50
CA GLN A 33 -1.81 -17.16 -9.66
C GLN A 33 -1.55 -15.81 -10.34
N ASP A 34 -2.53 -14.90 -10.34
CA ASP A 34 -2.41 -13.57 -10.96
C ASP A 34 -1.37 -12.69 -10.26
N SER A 35 -1.04 -13.02 -9.01
CA SER A 35 0.01 -12.37 -8.22
C SER A 35 1.41 -12.56 -8.82
N GLY A 36 1.60 -13.64 -9.59
CA GLY A 36 2.90 -14.09 -10.07
C GLY A 36 3.69 -14.93 -9.07
N ALA A 37 3.09 -15.34 -7.94
CA ALA A 37 3.70 -16.29 -7.02
C ALA A 37 3.99 -17.64 -7.71
N ARG A 38 5.10 -18.29 -7.35
CA ARG A 38 5.52 -19.61 -7.86
C ARG A 38 4.68 -20.74 -7.32
N SER A 39 4.03 -20.53 -6.17
CA SER A 39 3.14 -21.50 -5.55
C SER A 39 2.15 -20.82 -4.61
N ALA A 40 1.04 -21.50 -4.32
CA ALA A 40 0.06 -21.07 -3.32
C ALA A 40 0.68 -20.93 -1.90
N ASN A 41 1.70 -21.74 -1.57
CA ASN A 41 2.43 -21.62 -0.31
C ASN A 41 3.23 -20.31 -0.25
N GLU A 42 3.95 -19.96 -1.33
CA GLU A 42 4.68 -18.69 -1.41
C GLU A 42 3.71 -17.51 -1.31
N TYR A 43 2.57 -17.60 -1.99
CA TYR A 43 1.52 -16.61 -1.89
C TYR A 43 1.03 -16.44 -0.43
N GLU A 44 0.74 -17.54 0.26
CA GLU A 44 0.32 -17.51 1.66
C GLU A 44 1.34 -16.88 2.61
N THR A 45 2.62 -17.20 2.42
CA THR A 45 3.71 -16.63 3.22
C THR A 45 3.77 -15.10 3.07
N TRP A 46 3.62 -14.57 1.85
CA TRP A 46 3.92 -13.17 1.57
C TRP A 46 2.69 -12.26 1.51
N ALA A 47 1.50 -12.75 1.13
CA ALA A 47 0.35 -11.91 0.80
C ALA A 47 -0.09 -10.95 1.94
N ARG A 48 0.19 -11.29 3.21
CA ARG A 48 -0.08 -10.41 4.36
C ARG A 48 0.85 -9.20 4.46
N HIS A 49 2.04 -9.28 3.86
CA HIS A 49 3.13 -8.33 4.07
C HIS A 49 3.29 -7.32 2.92
N VAL A 50 2.65 -7.57 1.77
CA VAL A 50 2.89 -6.82 0.52
C VAL A 50 1.99 -5.58 0.34
N CYS A 51 1.36 -5.05 1.39
CA CYS A 51 0.56 -3.81 1.33
C CYS A 51 1.33 -2.64 0.69
N GLY A 52 2.63 -2.52 1.00
CA GLY A 52 3.49 -1.50 0.40
C GLY A 52 3.67 -1.72 -1.10
N LEU A 53 3.89 -2.96 -1.54
CA LEU A 53 4.05 -3.27 -2.96
C LEU A 53 2.76 -3.09 -3.75
N ALA A 54 1.60 -3.33 -3.15
CA ALA A 54 0.33 -2.99 -3.77
C ALA A 54 0.23 -1.46 -3.99
N CYS A 55 0.65 -0.65 -3.02
CA CYS A 55 0.74 0.82 -3.21
C CYS A 55 1.70 1.19 -4.34
N LEU A 56 2.88 0.56 -4.40
CA LEU A 56 3.84 0.81 -5.47
C LEU A 56 3.32 0.35 -6.84
N LYS A 57 2.66 -0.82 -6.93
CA LYS A 57 2.03 -1.34 -8.15
C LYS A 57 1.02 -0.34 -8.73
N MET A 58 0.16 0.23 -7.87
CA MET A 58 -0.81 1.25 -8.28
C MET A 58 -0.13 2.52 -8.77
N ALA A 59 0.91 3.00 -8.08
CA ALA A 59 1.65 4.21 -8.49
C ALA A 59 2.45 4.00 -9.79
N ILE A 60 3.13 2.86 -9.95
CA ILE A 60 3.86 2.50 -11.17
C ILE A 60 2.88 2.42 -12.35
N ALA A 61 1.76 1.72 -12.18
CA ALA A 61 0.74 1.64 -13.22
C ALA A 61 0.16 3.01 -13.59
N HIS A 62 -0.02 3.89 -12.60
CA HIS A 62 -0.51 5.25 -12.84
C HIS A 62 0.48 6.10 -13.66
N PHE A 63 1.75 6.11 -13.26
CA PHE A 63 2.75 6.99 -13.87
C PHE A 63 3.36 6.47 -15.17
N THR A 64 3.43 5.15 -15.34
CA THR A 64 4.13 4.53 -16.49
C THR A 64 3.19 3.82 -17.46
N GLY A 65 1.91 3.64 -17.09
CA GLY A 65 0.96 2.80 -17.82
C GLY A 65 1.27 1.30 -17.78
N SER A 66 2.33 0.88 -17.08
CA SER A 66 2.77 -0.52 -17.02
C SER A 66 2.30 -1.21 -15.75
N VAL A 67 1.71 -2.40 -15.88
CA VAL A 67 1.21 -3.20 -14.77
C VAL A 67 2.07 -4.45 -14.59
N TYR A 68 2.50 -4.70 -13.35
CA TYR A 68 3.33 -5.86 -12.99
C TYR A 68 2.62 -6.74 -11.96
N PRO A 69 2.76 -8.09 -12.05
CA PRO A 69 2.35 -8.97 -10.97
C PRO A 69 3.09 -8.61 -9.67
N ILE A 70 2.39 -8.64 -8.53
CA ILE A 70 2.94 -8.12 -7.27
C ILE A 70 4.16 -8.93 -6.80
N PHE A 71 4.26 -10.22 -7.11
CA PHE A 71 5.42 -11.05 -6.78
C PHE A 71 6.63 -10.78 -7.67
N ARG A 72 6.45 -10.22 -8.88
CA ARG A 72 7.57 -9.71 -9.68
C ARG A 72 8.16 -8.46 -9.05
N LEU A 73 7.30 -7.58 -8.53
CA LEU A 73 7.74 -6.42 -7.76
C LEU A 73 8.39 -6.84 -6.43
N LEU A 74 7.86 -7.89 -5.78
CA LEU A 74 8.44 -8.45 -4.55
C LEU A 74 9.87 -8.96 -4.77
N GLU A 75 10.11 -9.70 -5.85
CA GLU A 75 11.44 -10.21 -6.21
C GLU A 75 12.45 -9.06 -6.34
N ARG A 76 12.11 -8.00 -7.08
CA ARG A 76 12.94 -6.79 -7.19
C ARG A 76 13.11 -6.09 -5.86
N ALA A 77 12.05 -5.96 -5.09
CA ALA A 77 12.09 -5.32 -3.77
C ALA A 77 12.99 -6.08 -2.79
N ILE A 78 13.03 -7.41 -2.82
CA ILE A 78 13.96 -8.22 -2.02
C ILE A 78 15.40 -7.99 -2.50
N GLN A 79 15.65 -7.97 -3.81
CA GLN A 79 16.99 -7.72 -4.38
C GLN A 79 17.55 -6.35 -3.97
N HIS A 80 16.70 -5.33 -3.87
CA HIS A 80 17.06 -3.99 -3.39
C HIS A 80 17.08 -3.86 -1.85
N GLY A 81 16.72 -4.91 -1.11
CA GLY A 81 16.65 -4.88 0.36
C GLY A 81 15.44 -4.11 0.92
N ALA A 82 14.42 -3.84 0.11
CA ALA A 82 13.16 -3.22 0.52
C ALA A 82 12.25 -4.19 1.29
N TYR A 83 12.44 -5.49 1.13
CA TYR A 83 11.87 -6.53 1.99
C TYR A 83 12.95 -7.49 2.44
N VAL A 84 12.81 -7.96 3.68
CA VAL A 84 13.76 -8.89 4.30
C VAL A 84 12.96 -9.93 5.06
N GLU A 85 13.25 -11.20 4.78
CA GLU A 85 12.82 -12.35 5.59
C GLU A 85 14.01 -12.82 6.43
N ARG A 86 13.84 -12.91 7.75
CA ARG A 86 14.86 -13.43 8.68
C ARG A 86 14.18 -14.31 9.72
N ASP A 87 14.72 -15.51 9.92
CA ASP A 87 14.23 -16.47 10.92
C ASP A 87 12.72 -16.76 10.80
N GLY A 88 12.19 -16.76 9.57
CA GLY A 88 10.77 -16.94 9.27
C GLY A 88 9.89 -15.71 9.53
N GLU A 89 10.46 -14.58 9.93
CA GLU A 89 9.75 -13.31 10.09
C GLU A 89 9.96 -12.42 8.87
N ILE A 90 8.85 -11.94 8.28
CA ILE A 90 8.84 -10.96 7.20
C ILE A 90 8.56 -9.59 7.77
N LYS A 91 9.54 -8.69 7.63
CA LYS A 91 9.38 -7.29 8.03
C LYS A 91 8.58 -6.51 6.97
N GLY A 92 7.89 -5.46 7.43
CA GLY A 92 7.23 -4.51 6.53
C GLY A 92 8.26 -3.78 5.64
N MET A 93 7.75 -3.21 4.54
CA MET A 93 8.58 -2.52 3.54
C MET A 93 9.52 -1.48 4.15
N ILE A 94 10.81 -1.58 3.82
CA ILE A 94 11.83 -0.61 4.22
C ILE A 94 11.86 0.52 3.17
N TYR A 95 11.62 1.77 3.61
CA TYR A 95 11.31 2.85 2.66
C TYR A 95 12.50 3.30 1.83
N ALA A 96 13.68 3.47 2.43
CA ALA A 96 14.86 3.94 1.70
C ALA A 96 15.20 3.07 0.48
N PRO A 97 15.41 1.74 0.62
CA PRO A 97 15.61 0.85 -0.53
C PRO A 97 14.40 0.78 -1.47
N ALA A 98 13.16 0.89 -0.97
CA ALA A 98 11.99 0.95 -1.85
C ALA A 98 12.01 2.20 -2.75
N THR A 99 12.41 3.37 -2.23
CA THR A 99 12.56 4.57 -3.06
C THR A 99 13.72 4.45 -4.05
N GLN A 100 14.79 3.72 -3.70
CA GLN A 100 15.90 3.46 -4.62
C GLN A 100 15.46 2.59 -5.79
N LEU A 101 14.76 1.49 -5.53
CA LEU A 101 14.13 0.65 -6.55
C LEU A 101 13.28 1.48 -7.53
N LEU A 102 12.41 2.35 -7.01
CA LEU A 102 11.52 3.18 -7.82
C LEU A 102 12.26 4.16 -8.74
N ARG A 103 13.35 4.76 -8.23
CA ARG A 103 14.19 5.66 -9.03
C ARG A 103 14.97 4.92 -10.10
N GLU A 104 15.58 3.78 -9.74
CA GLU A 104 16.52 3.06 -10.60
C GLU A 104 15.84 2.21 -11.67
N GLU A 105 14.74 1.52 -11.34
CA GLU A 105 14.10 0.58 -12.27
C GLU A 105 12.86 1.16 -12.96
N PHE A 106 12.20 2.16 -12.37
CA PHE A 106 10.95 2.71 -12.89
C PHE A 106 11.03 4.19 -13.27
N GLY A 107 12.18 4.84 -13.05
CA GLY A 107 12.38 6.24 -13.38
C GLY A 107 11.43 7.19 -12.65
N LEU A 108 10.93 6.82 -11.47
CA LEU A 108 10.00 7.64 -10.69
C LEU A 108 10.75 8.48 -9.66
N GLN A 109 10.27 9.70 -9.40
CA GLN A 109 10.73 10.46 -8.24
C GLN A 109 10.09 9.89 -6.97
N ALA A 110 10.92 9.42 -6.04
CA ALA A 110 10.48 8.82 -4.79
C ALA A 110 11.31 9.33 -3.60
N THR A 111 10.64 9.90 -2.60
CA THR A 111 11.28 10.52 -1.44
C THR A 111 10.60 10.07 -0.14
N VAL A 112 11.42 9.68 0.84
CA VAL A 112 10.94 9.33 2.18
C VAL A 112 10.67 10.60 2.98
N HIS A 113 9.50 10.65 3.62
CA HIS A 113 9.14 11.72 4.55
C HIS A 113 8.81 11.14 5.93
N THR A 114 9.33 11.79 6.96
CA THR A 114 9.10 11.48 8.38
C THR A 114 8.67 12.74 9.11
N ALA A 115 8.02 12.58 10.27
CA ALA A 115 7.45 13.69 11.05
C ALA A 115 6.51 14.58 10.23
N VAL A 116 5.74 13.98 9.31
CA VAL A 116 4.74 14.67 8.50
C VAL A 116 3.52 14.91 9.36
N GLU A 117 3.18 16.18 9.57
CA GLU A 117 1.95 16.57 10.23
C GLU A 117 0.74 16.44 9.29
N MET A 118 -0.43 16.14 9.84
CA MET A 118 -1.65 15.90 9.04
C MET A 118 -2.01 17.11 8.16
N HIS A 119 -1.82 18.33 8.66
CA HIS A 119 -2.13 19.55 7.90
C HIS A 119 -1.15 19.81 6.73
N GLU A 120 -0.03 19.07 6.66
CA GLU A 120 0.98 19.20 5.61
C GLU A 120 0.81 18.20 4.48
N LEU A 121 -0.03 17.18 4.64
CA LEU A 121 -0.22 16.12 3.64
C LEU A 121 -0.67 16.67 2.28
N THR A 122 -1.44 17.75 2.24
CA THR A 122 -1.83 18.42 0.99
C THR A 122 -0.63 18.97 0.22
N LYS A 123 0.45 19.37 0.90
CA LYS A 123 1.68 19.88 0.27
C LYS A 123 2.45 18.77 -0.45
N HIS A 124 2.24 17.51 -0.08
CA HIS A 124 2.90 16.36 -0.70
C HIS A 124 2.14 15.80 -1.91
N LEU A 125 0.93 16.29 -2.19
CA LEU A 125 0.04 15.82 -3.26
C LEU A 125 -0.24 16.94 -4.29
N ASP A 126 0.79 17.73 -4.58
CA ASP A 126 0.78 18.74 -5.63
C ASP A 126 0.94 18.12 -7.03
N GLY A 127 0.26 18.69 -8.02
CA GLY A 127 0.24 18.15 -9.38
C GLY A 127 -0.33 16.74 -9.42
N ASP A 128 0.43 15.80 -10.01
CA ASP A 128 0.08 14.39 -10.11
C ASP A 128 0.75 13.53 -9.01
N ALA A 129 1.34 14.15 -7.98
CA ALA A 129 2.03 13.41 -6.93
C ALA A 129 1.05 12.53 -6.11
N LEU A 130 1.55 11.38 -5.68
CA LEU A 130 0.87 10.44 -4.79
C LEU A 130 1.65 10.28 -3.49
N PHE A 131 1.00 9.81 -2.44
CA PHE A 131 1.66 9.61 -1.14
C PHE A 131 1.32 8.26 -0.53
N VAL A 132 2.34 7.40 -0.39
CA VAL A 132 2.21 6.13 0.36
C VAL A 132 2.30 6.45 1.84
N ALA A 133 1.17 6.42 2.55
CA ALA A 133 1.08 6.76 3.96
C ALA A 133 1.18 5.51 4.84
N SER A 134 2.02 5.58 5.88
CA SER A 134 2.02 4.58 6.95
C SER A 134 0.85 4.82 7.89
N VAL A 135 0.00 3.80 8.05
CA VAL A 135 -1.21 3.87 8.88
C VAL A 135 -1.36 2.62 9.73
N HIS A 136 -2.19 2.67 10.76
CA HIS A 136 -2.60 1.47 11.48
C HIS A 136 -3.59 0.62 10.64
N PRO A 137 -3.49 -0.73 10.63
CA PRO A 137 -4.40 -1.60 9.89
C PRO A 137 -5.89 -1.43 10.25
N GLY A 138 -6.18 -0.88 11.44
CA GLY A 138 -7.53 -0.53 11.90
C GLY A 138 -8.27 0.46 10.99
N ILE A 139 -7.58 1.16 10.08
CA ILE A 139 -8.21 2.05 9.08
C ILE A 139 -9.21 1.32 8.16
N ARG A 140 -9.19 -0.01 8.13
CA ARG A 140 -10.21 -0.86 7.50
C ARG A 140 -11.61 -0.66 8.09
N ARG A 141 -11.69 -0.16 9.33
CA ARG A 141 -12.90 0.07 10.14
C ARG A 141 -12.74 1.41 10.88
N PRO A 142 -12.83 2.54 10.17
CA PRO A 142 -12.44 3.86 10.68
C PRO A 142 -13.27 4.36 11.89
N GLU A 143 -14.41 3.73 12.16
CA GLU A 143 -15.25 3.95 13.33
C GLU A 143 -14.57 3.55 14.66
N VAL A 144 -13.60 2.63 14.62
CA VAL A 144 -12.88 2.14 15.81
C VAL A 144 -11.55 2.87 16.01
N GLU A 145 -11.27 3.28 17.24
CA GLU A 145 -9.97 3.89 17.58
C GLU A 145 -8.85 2.84 17.49
N PRO A 146 -7.74 3.12 16.80
CA PRO A 146 -6.64 2.18 16.73
C PRO A 146 -5.84 2.18 18.06
N PRO A 147 -5.35 1.01 18.52
CA PRO A 147 -4.52 0.92 19.72
C PRO A 147 -3.11 1.53 19.53
N ALA A 148 -2.66 1.71 18.28
CA ALA A 148 -1.36 2.24 17.92
C ALA A 148 -1.40 2.86 16.51
N ARG A 149 -0.26 3.35 16.01
CA ARG A 149 -0.10 3.87 14.64
C ARG A 149 0.92 3.06 13.84
N GLY A 150 0.71 2.96 12.52
CA GLY A 150 1.60 2.24 11.61
C GLY A 150 1.35 0.73 11.53
N GLY A 151 2.15 0.02 10.72
CA GLY A 151 2.02 -1.42 10.47
C GLY A 151 1.24 -1.77 9.20
N HIS A 152 0.66 -0.77 8.52
CA HIS A 152 0.00 -0.90 7.21
C HIS A 152 0.36 0.29 6.31
N LEU A 153 0.16 0.13 5.00
CA LEU A 153 0.39 1.18 4.00
C LEU A 153 -0.84 1.36 3.11
N VAL A 154 -1.18 2.63 2.86
CA VAL A 154 -2.23 3.05 1.92
C VAL A 154 -1.68 4.09 0.95
N LEU A 155 -2.28 4.19 -0.24
CA LEU A 155 -1.87 5.15 -1.26
C LEU A 155 -2.87 6.30 -1.29
N ILE A 156 -2.48 7.47 -0.78
CA ILE A 156 -3.27 8.69 -0.88
C ILE A 156 -3.15 9.21 -2.31
N THR A 157 -4.32 9.42 -2.94
CA THR A 157 -4.44 9.87 -4.33
C THR A 157 -4.87 11.32 -4.42
N GLN A 158 -5.61 11.82 -3.42
CA GLN A 158 -6.01 13.22 -3.32
C GLN A 158 -6.11 13.64 -1.86
N ALA A 159 -5.74 14.88 -1.56
CA ALA A 159 -6.01 15.51 -0.27
C ALA A 159 -6.53 16.93 -0.48
N THR A 160 -7.55 17.26 0.29
CA THR A 160 -8.09 18.61 0.44
C THR A 160 -8.12 18.96 1.93
N ARG A 161 -8.59 20.17 2.27
CA ARG A 161 -8.77 20.54 3.68
C ARG A 161 -9.83 19.69 4.38
N ASP A 162 -10.79 19.15 3.63
CA ASP A 162 -11.98 18.49 4.19
C ASP A 162 -11.96 16.97 4.01
N ALA A 163 -11.21 16.46 3.03
CA ALA A 163 -11.21 15.04 2.67
C ALA A 163 -9.86 14.55 2.15
N LEU A 164 -9.54 13.31 2.50
CA LEU A 164 -8.45 12.49 1.95
C LEU A 164 -9.07 11.32 1.20
N ARG A 165 -8.66 11.14 -0.06
CA ARG A 165 -9.05 10.01 -0.90
C ARG A 165 -7.85 9.11 -1.09
N PHE A 166 -8.00 7.82 -0.81
CA PHE A 166 -6.91 6.86 -0.85
C PHE A 166 -7.35 5.48 -1.32
N HIS A 167 -6.38 4.70 -1.78
CA HIS A 167 -6.51 3.28 -2.01
C HIS A 167 -5.93 2.53 -0.82
N ASN A 168 -6.74 1.63 -0.26
CA ASN A 168 -6.33 0.74 0.82
C ASN A 168 -6.22 -0.69 0.29
N PRO A 169 -4.99 -1.22 0.14
CA PRO A 169 -4.77 -2.57 -0.38
C PRO A 169 -5.35 -3.71 0.45
N SER A 170 -5.72 -3.43 1.71
CA SER A 170 -6.30 -4.42 2.63
C SER A 170 -7.70 -4.04 3.13
N GLY A 171 -8.38 -3.14 2.42
CA GLY A 171 -9.77 -2.80 2.71
C GLY A 171 -10.64 -4.05 2.68
N VAL A 172 -11.58 -4.17 3.62
CA VAL A 172 -12.45 -5.34 3.77
C VAL A 172 -13.78 -5.18 3.06
N GLU A 173 -14.13 -3.95 2.70
CA GLU A 173 -15.37 -3.58 2.04
C GLU A 173 -15.07 -2.61 0.91
N ARG A 174 -15.92 -2.58 -0.13
CA ARG A 174 -15.73 -1.68 -1.29
C ARG A 174 -15.47 -0.23 -0.90
N ALA A 175 -16.19 0.28 0.10
CA ALA A 175 -16.04 1.65 0.61
C ALA A 175 -14.69 1.95 1.29
N THR A 176 -13.98 0.91 1.72
CA THR A 176 -12.69 0.99 2.42
C THR A 176 -11.53 0.49 1.58
N GLN A 177 -11.75 0.15 0.30
CA GLN A 177 -10.78 -0.38 -0.65
C GLN A 177 -10.32 0.69 -1.64
N GLN A 178 -11.01 0.80 -2.77
CA GLN A 178 -10.74 1.77 -3.81
C GLN A 178 -11.39 3.10 -3.44
N ASP A 179 -10.66 4.20 -3.63
CA ASP A 179 -11.16 5.57 -3.44
C ASP A 179 -11.84 5.81 -2.08
N ALA A 180 -11.37 5.09 -1.06
CA ALA A 180 -11.80 5.27 0.31
C ALA A 180 -11.57 6.73 0.71
N THR A 181 -12.59 7.33 1.33
CA THR A 181 -12.57 8.75 1.67
C THR A 181 -12.78 8.94 3.17
N LEU A 182 -11.89 9.68 3.81
CA LEU A 182 -11.97 10.05 5.22
C LEU A 182 -11.70 11.54 5.41
N THR A 183 -12.24 12.13 6.47
CA THR A 183 -11.81 13.48 6.87
C THR A 183 -10.37 13.42 7.41
N PRO A 184 -9.60 14.53 7.33
CA PRO A 184 -8.26 14.58 7.92
C PRO A 184 -8.23 14.22 9.40
N ALA A 185 -9.24 14.63 10.17
CA ALA A 185 -9.35 14.30 11.59
C ALA A 185 -9.46 12.80 11.84
N VAL A 186 -10.27 12.08 11.04
CA VAL A 186 -10.41 10.62 11.18
C VAL A 186 -9.15 9.91 10.72
N PHE A 187 -8.56 10.32 9.59
CA PHE A 187 -7.34 9.70 9.07
C PHE A 187 -6.15 9.86 10.03
N ALA A 188 -6.03 11.02 10.69
CA ALA A 188 -4.96 11.33 11.63
C ALA A 188 -4.86 10.35 12.83
N ARG A 189 -5.97 9.71 13.20
CA ARG A 189 -5.99 8.68 14.27
C ARG A 189 -5.10 7.50 13.90
N PHE A 190 -5.08 7.12 12.62
CA PHE A 190 -4.34 5.98 12.10
C PHE A 190 -2.95 6.35 11.57
N PHE A 191 -2.76 7.58 11.09
CA PHE A 191 -1.55 8.01 10.40
C PHE A 191 -0.32 8.07 11.31
N ALA A 192 0.77 7.45 10.87
CA ALA A 192 1.99 7.32 11.64
C ALA A 192 3.03 8.44 11.37
N GLY A 193 2.62 9.53 10.72
CA GLY A 193 3.47 10.70 10.46
C GLY A 193 4.62 10.45 9.49
N ARG A 194 4.52 9.43 8.64
CA ARG A 194 5.58 9.04 7.71
C ARG A 194 5.05 8.34 6.47
N GLY A 195 5.85 8.39 5.41
CA GLY A 195 5.48 7.78 4.14
C GLY A 195 6.50 8.02 3.04
N ILE A 196 6.06 7.78 1.82
CA ILE A 196 6.84 8.01 0.60
C ILE A 196 6.01 8.90 -0.32
N ARG A 197 6.56 10.06 -0.71
CA ARG A 197 6.01 10.86 -1.79
C ARG A 197 6.51 10.29 -3.12
N LEU A 198 5.60 10.15 -4.07
CA LEU A 198 5.84 9.61 -5.40
C LEU A 198 5.40 10.63 -6.45
N ALA A 199 6.21 10.85 -7.49
CA ALA A 199 5.91 11.73 -8.60
C ALA A 199 6.50 11.16 -9.91
N PRO A 200 6.02 11.60 -11.07
CA PRO A 200 6.64 11.26 -12.35
C PRO A 200 8.11 11.71 -12.38
N GLY A 201 8.93 10.97 -13.13
CA GLY A 201 10.36 11.19 -13.34
C GLY A 201 10.71 12.54 -13.92
#